data_AF-A0A950SRD8-F1
#
_entry.id   AF-A0A950SRD8-F1
#
_cell.length_a   1.000
_cell.length_b   1.000
_cell.length_c   1.000
_cell.angle_alpha   90.00
_cell.angle_beta   90.00
_cell.angle_gamma   90.00
#
_symmetry.space_group_name_H-M   'P 1'
#
loop_
_entity.id
_entity.type
_entity.pdbx_description
1 polymer ?
#
loop_
_entity_poly.entity_id
_entity_poly.type
_entity_poly.pdbx_seq_one_letter_code
_entity_poly.pdbx_strand_id
1 'polypeptide(L)'
;MPAMALLAVLYDIHGNLPALETVLADARGAGAEQFVLGGDYALFGPFPAETVAALRDVPAVVRIRGNVDRWSAHPDEAPDDPVIQDAITACREALGGDAVAELDRLDEQVVLDGTRYCHASPISDLRSFMPEADADERELLAGADARRFQLVLNKSDLTSSLPEDFAESLARLRPVRISARSG
;
A
#
# COMPACT_ATOMS: atom_id res chain seq x y z
N MET A 1 -5.19 -28.15 17.10
CA MET A 1 -4.30 -27.05 16.65
C MET A 1 -5.15 -25.80 16.65
N PRO A 2 -4.72 -24.67 17.24
CA PRO A 2 -5.49 -23.44 17.07
C PRO A 2 -5.53 -23.14 15.57
N ALA A 3 -6.69 -22.72 15.06
CA ALA A 3 -6.79 -22.28 13.68
C ALA A 3 -5.79 -21.13 13.48
N MET A 4 -5.02 -21.16 12.39
CA MET A 4 -4.20 -20.00 12.05
C MET A 4 -5.15 -18.83 11.80
N ALA A 5 -5.02 -17.76 12.58
CA ALA A 5 -5.79 -16.54 12.39
C ALA A 5 -5.50 -15.99 10.99
N LEU A 6 -6.55 -15.63 10.26
CA LEU A 6 -6.42 -15.03 8.95
C LEU A 6 -5.86 -13.61 9.12
N LEU A 7 -4.70 -13.35 8.51
CA LEU A 7 -4.04 -12.05 8.48
C LEU A 7 -4.35 -11.37 7.14
N ALA A 8 -5.04 -10.23 7.18
CA ALA A 8 -5.31 -9.43 6.00
C ALA A 8 -4.14 -8.46 5.74
N VAL A 9 -3.78 -8.26 4.49
CA VAL A 9 -2.58 -7.51 4.09
C VAL A 9 -2.99 -6.47 3.05
N LEU A 10 -2.84 -5.18 3.37
CA LEU A 10 -3.36 -4.05 2.60
C LEU A 10 -2.25 -3.05 2.26
N TYR A 11 -2.11 -2.70 0.99
CA TYR A 11 -1.12 -1.79 0.41
C TYR A 11 -1.83 -0.86 -0.58
N ASP A 12 -1.19 0.25 -0.97
CA ASP A 12 -1.63 1.12 -2.07
C ASP A 12 -3.07 1.63 -1.92
N ILE A 13 -3.40 2.11 -0.72
CA ILE A 13 -4.75 2.55 -0.38
C ILE A 13 -5.06 3.90 -1.03
N HIS A 14 -4.06 4.78 -1.12
CA HIS A 14 -4.10 6.06 -1.84
C HIS A 14 -5.39 6.84 -1.60
N GLY A 15 -5.72 7.13 -0.33
CA GLY A 15 -6.86 7.96 0.05
C GLY A 15 -8.21 7.49 -0.50
N ASN A 16 -8.34 6.23 -0.88
CA ASN A 16 -9.56 5.66 -1.44
C ASN A 16 -10.42 5.05 -0.32
N LEU A 17 -11.09 5.92 0.44
CA LEU A 17 -11.92 5.51 1.57
C LEU A 17 -13.01 4.48 1.18
N PRO A 18 -13.81 4.65 0.11
CA PRO A 18 -14.85 3.68 -0.25
C PRO A 18 -14.28 2.28 -0.55
N ALA A 19 -13.10 2.23 -1.17
CA ALA A 19 -12.39 0.99 -1.41
C ALA A 19 -11.90 0.34 -0.12
N LEU A 20 -11.30 1.14 0.76
CA LEU A 20 -10.81 0.68 2.06
C LEU A 20 -11.96 0.08 2.88
N GLU A 21 -13.10 0.75 2.96
CA GLU A 21 -14.29 0.25 3.67
C GLU A 21 -14.76 -1.09 3.11
N THR A 22 -14.81 -1.20 1.78
CA THR A 22 -15.21 -2.43 1.08
C THR A 22 -14.25 -3.59 1.39
N VAL A 23 -12.95 -3.36 1.27
CA VAL A 23 -11.92 -4.38 1.50
C VAL A 23 -11.85 -4.78 2.98
N LEU A 24 -12.01 -3.84 3.91
CA LEU A 24 -12.08 -4.14 5.34
C LEU A 24 -13.31 -4.99 5.69
N ALA A 25 -14.45 -4.71 5.07
CA ALA A 25 -15.66 -5.51 5.25
C ALA A 25 -15.49 -6.93 4.71
N ASP A 26 -14.91 -7.08 3.51
CA ASP A 26 -14.62 -8.38 2.90
C ASP A 26 -13.62 -9.21 3.75
N ALA A 27 -12.50 -8.59 4.16
CA ALA A 27 -11.51 -9.22 5.00
C ALA A 27 -12.10 -9.71 6.34
N ARG A 28 -12.91 -8.87 7.00
CA ARG A 28 -13.61 -9.26 8.23
C ARG A 28 -14.63 -10.37 7.98
N GLY A 29 -15.37 -10.32 6.87
CA GLY A 29 -16.29 -11.37 6.45
C GLY A 29 -15.60 -12.72 6.20
N ALA A 30 -14.36 -12.70 5.73
CA ALA A 30 -13.50 -13.87 5.57
C ALA A 30 -12.88 -14.38 6.90
N GLY A 31 -13.07 -13.65 8.01
CA GLY A 31 -12.56 -14.01 9.33
C GLY A 31 -11.19 -13.42 9.68
N ALA A 32 -10.76 -12.36 8.99
CA ALA A 32 -9.53 -11.66 9.34
C ALA A 32 -9.74 -10.79 10.60
N GLU A 33 -8.94 -11.06 11.62
CA GLU A 33 -8.96 -10.32 12.91
C GLU A 33 -7.76 -9.38 13.07
N GLN A 34 -6.71 -9.58 12.25
CA GLN A 34 -5.47 -8.82 12.28
C GLN A 34 -5.10 -8.35 10.88
N PHE A 35 -4.40 -7.21 10.82
CA PHE A 35 -4.04 -6.56 9.56
C PHE A 35 -2.54 -6.22 9.49
N VAL A 36 -2.00 -6.26 8.28
CA VAL A 36 -0.75 -5.59 7.90
C VAL A 36 -1.10 -4.42 7.01
N LEU A 37 -0.60 -3.24 7.35
CA LEU A 37 -0.73 -2.03 6.56
C LEU A 37 0.63 -1.69 5.94
N GLY A 38 0.64 -1.69 4.61
CA GLY A 38 1.83 -1.78 3.77
C GLY A 38 2.35 -0.47 3.19
N GLY A 39 1.78 0.66 3.59
CA GLY A 39 2.14 1.96 3.04
C GLY A 39 1.25 2.40 1.89
N ASP A 40 1.54 3.62 1.43
CA ASP A 40 0.81 4.38 0.42
C ASP A 40 -0.64 4.63 0.82
N TYR A 41 -0.82 5.34 1.93
CA TYR A 41 -2.12 5.47 2.58
C TYR A 41 -3.02 6.54 2.00
N ALA A 42 -2.45 7.69 1.63
CA ALA A 42 -3.22 8.92 1.45
C ALA A 42 -3.05 9.59 0.08
N LEU A 43 -1.81 9.75 -0.38
CA LEU A 43 -1.50 10.52 -1.59
C LEU A 43 -2.19 9.93 -2.83
N PHE A 44 -2.55 10.79 -3.79
CA PHE A 44 -3.27 10.47 -5.04
C PHE A 44 -4.73 10.06 -4.88
N GLY A 45 -5.26 10.10 -3.66
CA GLY A 45 -6.65 9.81 -3.34
C GLY A 45 -7.56 11.01 -3.14
N PRO A 46 -8.88 10.82 -3.31
CA PRO A 46 -9.87 11.86 -3.02
C PRO A 46 -10.16 12.08 -1.54
N PHE A 47 -9.87 11.11 -0.65
CA PHE A 47 -10.22 11.17 0.79
C PHE A 47 -9.00 10.89 1.70
N PRO A 48 -7.90 11.66 1.60
CA PRO A 48 -6.67 11.36 2.33
C PRO A 48 -6.86 11.39 3.86
N ALA A 49 -7.53 12.42 4.40
CA ALA A 49 -7.70 12.61 5.83
C ALA A 49 -8.62 11.54 6.45
N GLU A 50 -9.73 11.27 5.80
CA GLU A 50 -10.72 10.27 6.22
C GLU A 50 -10.15 8.86 6.13
N THR A 51 -9.35 8.58 5.10
CA THR A 51 -8.66 7.29 4.94
C THR A 51 -7.67 7.06 6.08
N VAL A 52 -6.81 8.04 6.37
CA VAL A 52 -5.85 7.93 7.49
C VAL A 52 -6.58 7.80 8.83
N ALA A 53 -7.66 8.56 9.04
CA ALA A 53 -8.48 8.44 10.24
C ALA A 53 -9.07 7.03 10.39
N ALA A 54 -9.68 6.48 9.34
CA ALA A 54 -10.24 5.13 9.33
C ALA A 54 -9.16 4.06 9.59
N LEU A 55 -7.97 4.25 9.03
CA LEU A 55 -6.85 3.33 9.23
C LEU A 55 -6.33 3.30 10.66
N ARG A 56 -6.47 4.37 11.45
CA ARG A 56 -6.06 4.36 12.88
C ARG A 56 -6.85 3.34 13.70
N ASP A 57 -8.10 3.10 13.34
CA ASP A 57 -8.98 2.15 14.04
C ASP A 57 -8.80 0.70 13.57
N VAL A 58 -8.00 0.45 12.53
CA VAL A 58 -7.71 -0.91 12.06
C VAL A 58 -6.75 -1.61 13.04
N PRO A 59 -7.06 -2.84 13.52
CA PRO A 59 -6.19 -3.61 14.40
C PRO A 59 -5.00 -4.18 13.62
N ALA A 60 -4.06 -3.30 13.29
CA ALA A 60 -2.88 -3.62 12.51
C ALA A 60 -1.74 -4.09 13.44
N VAL A 61 -1.20 -5.28 13.15
CA VAL A 61 0.00 -5.81 13.82
C VAL A 61 1.29 -5.25 13.25
N VAL A 62 1.23 -4.74 12.01
CA VAL A 62 2.34 -4.07 11.31
C VAL A 62 1.77 -2.86 10.56
N ARG A 63 2.50 -1.74 10.64
CA ARG A 63 2.30 -0.55 9.81
C ARG A 63 3.65 -0.12 9.31
N ILE A 64 3.82 -0.08 8.00
CA ILE A 64 5.01 0.48 7.35
C ILE A 64 4.61 1.66 6.47
N ARG A 65 5.55 2.55 6.14
CA ARG A 65 5.33 3.58 5.13
C ARG A 65 5.70 3.09 3.74
N GLY A 66 5.02 3.64 2.75
CA GLY A 66 5.41 3.56 1.35
C GLY A 66 6.09 4.85 0.88
N ASN A 67 6.46 4.89 -0.40
CA ASN A 67 7.19 6.03 -0.94
C ASN A 67 6.33 7.29 -0.95
N VAL A 68 5.03 7.19 -1.18
CA VAL A 68 4.18 8.39 -1.24
C VAL A 68 3.88 8.97 0.13
N ASP A 69 3.91 8.13 1.17
CA ASP A 69 3.85 8.59 2.56
C ASP A 69 5.10 9.42 2.88
N ARG A 70 6.29 8.96 2.47
CA ARG A 70 7.54 9.73 2.57
C ARG A 70 7.48 11.02 1.77
N TRP A 71 7.04 10.98 0.50
CA TRP A 71 6.89 12.18 -0.34
C TRP A 71 5.94 13.21 0.25
N SER A 72 4.90 12.75 0.97
CA SER A 72 4.01 13.66 1.68
C SER A 72 4.73 14.48 2.75
N ALA A 73 5.83 13.99 3.33
CA ALA A 73 6.66 14.71 4.30
C ALA A 73 7.86 15.43 3.65
N HIS A 74 8.47 14.80 2.65
CA HIS A 74 9.68 15.24 1.94
C HIS A 74 9.38 15.40 0.43
N PRO A 75 8.68 16.48 0.03
CA PRO A 75 8.22 16.68 -1.36
C PRO A 75 9.38 16.81 -2.38
N ASP A 76 10.57 17.18 -1.91
CA ASP A 76 11.81 17.26 -2.70
C ASP A 76 12.38 15.89 -3.10
N GLU A 77 11.94 14.82 -2.45
CA GLU A 77 12.30 13.44 -2.83
C GLU A 77 11.30 12.81 -3.82
N ALA A 78 10.21 13.51 -4.12
CA ALA A 78 9.27 13.09 -5.15
C ALA A 78 9.77 13.49 -6.55
N PRO A 79 9.26 12.86 -7.63
CA PRO A 79 9.56 13.31 -8.98
C PRO A 79 9.25 14.80 -9.17
N ASP A 80 10.11 15.50 -9.90
CA ASP A 80 9.93 16.90 -10.30
C ASP A 80 8.91 16.98 -11.44
N ASP A 81 7.65 16.70 -11.10
CA ASP A 81 6.51 16.76 -11.99
C ASP A 81 5.41 17.64 -11.35
N PRO A 82 4.89 18.66 -12.05
CA PRO A 82 3.90 19.58 -11.48
C PRO A 82 2.63 18.88 -10.96
N VAL A 83 2.17 17.82 -11.63
CA VAL A 83 0.95 17.10 -11.22
C VAL A 83 1.20 16.36 -9.90
N ILE A 84 2.39 15.77 -9.74
CA ILE A 84 2.79 15.10 -8.51
C ILE A 84 2.94 16.11 -7.36
N GLN A 85 3.58 17.25 -7.62
CA GLN A 85 3.79 18.29 -6.61
C GLN A 85 2.47 18.94 -6.15
N ASP A 86 1.53 19.16 -7.08
CA ASP A 86 0.19 19.64 -6.77
C ASP A 86 -0.58 18.61 -5.93
N ALA A 87 -0.49 17.32 -6.26
CA ALA A 87 -1.11 16.26 -5.48
C ALA A 87 -0.54 16.15 -4.06
N ILE A 88 0.79 16.29 -3.90
CA ILE A 88 1.44 16.31 -2.58
C ILE A 88 0.94 17.49 -1.77
N THR A 89 0.87 18.67 -2.38
CA THR A 89 0.39 19.89 -1.73
C THR A 89 -1.04 19.71 -1.22
N ALA A 90 -1.96 19.27 -2.09
CA ALA A 90 -3.35 19.03 -1.74
C ALA A 90 -3.50 17.96 -0.63
N CYS A 91 -2.72 16.88 -0.71
CA CYS A 91 -2.73 15.82 0.30
C CYS A 91 -2.27 16.33 1.67
N ARG A 92 -1.18 17.10 1.71
CA ARG A 92 -0.65 17.70 2.95
C ARG A 92 -1.64 18.68 3.58
N GLU A 93 -2.30 19.49 2.78
CA GLU A 93 -3.34 20.42 3.24
C GLU A 93 -4.51 19.67 3.89
N ALA A 94 -4.95 18.58 3.28
CA ALA A 94 -6.04 17.77 3.80
C ALA A 94 -5.65 16.98 5.07
N LEU A 95 -4.45 16.39 5.10
CA LEU A 95 -3.95 15.61 6.25
C LEU A 95 -3.63 16.47 7.47
N GLY A 96 -3.06 17.65 7.24
CA GLY A 96 -2.43 18.45 8.29
C GLY A 96 -1.06 17.90 8.72
N GLY A 97 -0.26 18.76 9.34
CA GLY A 97 1.15 18.47 9.65
C GLY A 97 1.36 17.28 10.60
N ASP A 98 0.46 17.08 11.57
CA ASP A 98 0.58 15.99 12.54
C ASP A 98 0.41 14.61 11.88
N ALA A 99 -0.56 14.47 10.96
CA ALA A 99 -0.78 13.22 10.25
C ALA A 99 0.35 12.94 9.25
N VAL A 100 0.85 13.96 8.54
CA VAL A 100 2.04 13.81 7.68
C VAL A 100 3.24 13.33 8.49
N ALA A 101 3.49 13.94 9.66
CA ALA A 101 4.60 13.54 10.55
C ALA A 101 4.38 12.18 11.23
N GLU A 102 3.13 11.73 11.38
CA GLU A 102 2.81 10.37 11.82
C GLU A 102 3.20 9.35 10.75
N LEU A 103 2.78 9.56 9.50
CA LEU A 103 3.07 8.64 8.39
C LEU A 103 4.58 8.56 8.10
N ASP A 104 5.29 9.68 8.14
CA ASP A 104 6.74 9.72 7.92
C ASP A 104 7.53 8.91 8.95
N ARG A 105 7.02 8.81 10.18
CA ARG A 105 7.67 8.10 11.29
C ARG A 105 7.44 6.60 11.29
N LEU A 106 6.59 6.08 10.41
CA LEU A 106 6.41 4.64 10.27
C LEU A 106 7.70 4.01 9.74
N ASP A 107 7.97 2.78 10.17
CA ASP A 107 9.11 2.03 9.67
C ASP A 107 8.96 1.81 8.16
N GLU A 108 10.07 1.85 7.41
CA GLU A 108 10.06 1.51 5.97
C GLU A 108 9.85 0.01 5.74
N GLN A 109 10.28 -0.82 6.70
CA GLN A 109 10.17 -2.27 6.64
C GLN A 109 10.24 -2.90 8.03
N VAL A 110 9.54 -4.02 8.20
CA VAL A 110 9.48 -4.78 9.46
C VAL A 110 9.66 -6.27 9.17
N VAL A 111 10.31 -7.00 10.08
CA VAL A 111 10.36 -8.47 10.06
C VAL A 111 9.57 -9.02 11.24
N LEU A 112 8.53 -9.79 10.97
CA LEU A 112 7.69 -10.45 11.97
C LEU A 112 7.59 -11.94 11.64
N ASP A 113 7.87 -12.80 12.61
CA ASP A 113 7.84 -14.27 12.46
C ASP A 113 8.62 -14.81 11.25
N GLY A 114 9.75 -14.17 10.92
CA GLY A 114 10.58 -14.52 9.77
C GLY A 114 10.01 -14.13 8.40
N THR A 115 8.94 -13.32 8.38
CA THR A 115 8.36 -12.70 7.18
C THR A 115 8.76 -11.23 7.16
N ARG A 116 9.32 -10.76 6.04
CA ARG A 116 9.63 -9.34 5.82
C ARG A 116 8.45 -8.65 5.13
N TYR A 117 8.07 -7.50 5.66
CA TYR A 117 7.12 -6.57 5.08
C TYR A 117 7.88 -5.31 4.67
N CYS A 118 7.77 -4.94 3.41
CA CYS A 118 8.33 -3.75 2.79
C CYS A 118 7.36 -3.29 1.70
N HIS A 119 7.32 -1.99 1.40
CA HIS A 119 6.36 -1.45 0.46
C HIS A 119 6.56 -1.99 -0.98
N ALA A 120 7.79 -1.92 -1.51
CA ALA A 120 8.10 -2.39 -2.86
C ALA A 120 9.11 -3.56 -2.88
N SER A 121 10.33 -3.35 -2.37
CA SER A 121 11.34 -4.38 -2.21
C SER A 121 12.19 -4.19 -0.95
N PRO A 122 12.89 -5.23 -0.48
CA PRO A 122 13.84 -5.13 0.64
C PRO A 122 14.91 -4.05 0.53
N ILE A 123 15.18 -3.52 -0.68
CA ILE A 123 16.21 -2.51 -0.95
C ILE A 123 15.65 -1.15 -1.38
N SER A 124 14.34 -1.04 -1.58
CA SER A 124 13.72 0.18 -2.08
C SER A 124 12.21 0.15 -1.87
N ASP A 125 11.62 1.27 -1.47
CA ASP A 125 10.18 1.48 -1.50
C ASP A 125 9.64 1.98 -2.85
N LEU A 126 10.49 2.09 -3.88
CA LEU A 126 10.11 2.48 -5.24
C LEU A 126 10.29 1.35 -6.25
N ARG A 127 11.42 0.63 -6.16
CA ARG A 127 11.72 -0.49 -7.06
C ARG A 127 10.97 -1.72 -6.56
N SER A 128 9.93 -2.10 -7.29
CA SER A 128 9.10 -3.27 -7.00
C SER A 128 9.33 -4.39 -8.01
N PHE A 129 8.81 -5.57 -7.67
CA PHE A 129 8.77 -6.72 -8.57
C PHE A 129 7.74 -6.48 -9.67
N MET A 130 8.16 -6.65 -10.91
CA MET A 130 7.27 -6.56 -12.06
C MET A 130 6.51 -7.88 -12.26
N PRO A 131 5.35 -7.86 -12.93
CA PRO A 131 4.60 -9.08 -13.22
C PRO A 131 5.38 -10.12 -14.04
N GLU A 132 6.29 -9.64 -14.89
CA GLU A 132 7.24 -10.46 -15.63
C GLU A 132 8.59 -10.33 -14.97
N ALA A 133 9.24 -11.46 -14.71
CA ALA A 133 10.54 -11.52 -14.08
C ALA A 133 11.59 -10.83 -14.94
N ASP A 134 12.35 -9.91 -14.33
CA ASP A 134 13.47 -9.21 -14.97
C ASP A 134 14.82 -9.61 -14.33
N ALA A 135 15.91 -9.18 -14.95
CA ALA A 135 17.27 -9.53 -14.55
C ALA A 135 17.64 -9.04 -13.14
N ASP A 136 16.95 -8.03 -12.61
CA ASP A 136 17.24 -7.41 -11.32
C ASP A 136 16.46 -8.02 -10.14
N GLU A 137 15.58 -9.01 -10.35
CA GLU A 137 14.80 -9.62 -9.27
C GLU A 137 15.67 -10.18 -8.12
N ARG A 138 16.83 -10.77 -8.46
CA ARG A 138 17.76 -11.29 -7.45
C ARG A 138 18.36 -10.19 -6.57
N GLU A 139 18.58 -9.02 -7.15
CA GLU A 139 19.04 -7.83 -6.44
C GLU A 139 17.92 -7.30 -5.54
N LEU A 140 16.70 -7.16 -6.08
CA LEU A 140 15.52 -6.70 -5.34
C LEU A 140 15.25 -7.59 -4.12
N LEU A 141 15.44 -8.91 -4.23
CA LEU A 141 15.31 -9.83 -3.10
C LEU A 141 16.37 -9.63 -2.01
N ALA A 142 17.50 -8.99 -2.30
CA ALA A 142 18.59 -8.71 -1.35
C ALA A 142 19.09 -9.94 -0.56
N GLY A 143 18.99 -11.14 -1.14
CA GLY A 143 19.30 -12.39 -0.42
C GLY A 143 18.37 -12.68 0.76
N ALA A 144 17.14 -12.17 0.75
CA ALA A 144 16.18 -12.40 1.80
C ALA A 144 15.80 -13.89 1.89
N ASP A 145 16.23 -14.52 2.98
CA ASP A 145 15.89 -15.90 3.38
C ASP A 145 14.49 -16.01 4.00
N ALA A 146 13.61 -15.05 3.74
CA ALA A 146 12.25 -15.05 4.28
C ALA A 146 11.49 -16.27 3.73
N ARG A 147 10.85 -17.02 4.62
CA ARG A 147 10.16 -18.27 4.24
C ARG A 147 8.94 -18.03 3.35
N ARG A 148 8.40 -16.80 3.32
CA ARG A 148 7.27 -16.36 2.49
C ARG A 148 7.41 -14.86 2.19
N PHE A 149 7.12 -14.48 0.96
CA PHE A 149 6.86 -13.10 0.55
C PHE A 149 5.37 -13.00 0.18
N GLN A 150 4.66 -12.04 0.76
CA GLN A 150 3.26 -11.79 0.41
C GLN A 150 3.16 -10.40 -0.21
N LEU A 151 3.16 -10.38 -1.54
CA LEU A 151 2.95 -9.19 -2.35
C LEU A 151 1.45 -9.10 -2.66
N VAL A 152 0.73 -8.13 -2.09
CA VAL A 152 -0.64 -7.83 -2.47
C VAL A 152 -0.60 -6.66 -3.46
N LEU A 153 -0.48 -6.97 -4.75
CA LEU A 153 -0.68 -5.98 -5.81
C LEU A 153 -2.18 -5.79 -6.00
N ASN A 154 -2.78 -4.75 -5.42
CA ASN A 154 -4.12 -4.35 -5.84
C ASN A 154 -4.03 -3.25 -6.90
N LYS A 155 -3.98 -3.65 -8.17
CA LYS A 155 -4.19 -2.71 -9.27
C LYS A 155 -5.37 -3.09 -10.17
N SER A 156 -6.35 -3.85 -9.69
CA SER A 156 -7.40 -4.31 -10.60
C SER A 156 -8.82 -4.58 -10.07
N ASP A 157 -9.15 -4.39 -8.79
CA ASP A 157 -10.54 -4.58 -8.33
C ASP A 157 -11.26 -3.30 -7.85
N LEU A 158 -10.84 -2.12 -8.33
CA LEU A 158 -11.41 -0.82 -7.93
C LEU A 158 -12.35 -0.16 -8.96
N THR A 159 -12.52 -0.72 -10.15
CA THR A 159 -13.27 -0.04 -11.23
C THR A 159 -14.79 -0.22 -11.18
N SER A 160 -15.35 -0.97 -10.22
CA SER A 160 -16.79 -1.26 -10.19
C SER A 160 -17.63 -0.31 -9.32
N SER A 161 -17.00 0.60 -8.57
CA SER A 161 -17.71 1.52 -7.65
C SER A 161 -17.25 2.98 -7.71
N LEU A 162 -16.39 3.34 -8.68
CA LEU A 162 -15.90 4.71 -8.84
C LEU A 162 -16.74 5.50 -9.87
N PRO A 163 -16.87 6.83 -9.72
CA PRO A 163 -17.39 7.72 -10.76
C PRO A 163 -16.70 7.49 -12.12
N GLU A 164 -17.45 7.52 -13.23
CA GLU A 164 -16.98 7.11 -14.57
C GLU A 164 -15.71 7.84 -15.03
N ASP A 165 -15.56 9.11 -14.65
CA ASP A 165 -14.41 9.97 -14.93
C ASP A 165 -13.12 9.52 -14.23
N PHE A 166 -13.24 8.94 -13.03
CA PHE A 166 -12.11 8.41 -12.28
C PHE A 166 -11.75 6.98 -12.73
N ALA A 167 -12.76 6.18 -13.08
CA ALA A 167 -12.57 4.84 -13.63
C ALA A 167 -11.82 4.86 -14.98
N GLU A 168 -12.05 5.86 -15.83
CA GLU A 168 -11.38 6.00 -17.13
C GLU A 168 -9.88 6.33 -17.01
N SER A 169 -9.49 7.07 -15.98
CA SER A 169 -8.08 7.35 -15.68
C SER A 169 -7.34 6.11 -15.15
N LEU A 170 -8.02 5.29 -14.33
CA LEU A 170 -7.46 4.04 -13.80
C LEU A 170 -7.46 2.88 -14.81
N ALA A 171 -8.44 2.82 -15.72
CA ALA A 171 -8.54 1.79 -16.76
C ALA A 171 -7.39 1.83 -17.80
N ARG A 172 -6.64 2.94 -17.86
CA ARG A 172 -5.42 3.05 -18.68
C ARG A 172 -4.23 2.26 -18.12
N LEU A 173 -4.32 1.81 -16.87
CA LEU A 173 -3.32 0.98 -16.22
C LEU A 173 -3.75 -0.48 -16.35
N ARG A 174 -2.99 -1.28 -17.12
CA ARG A 174 -3.38 -2.65 -17.46
C ARG A 174 -3.50 -3.53 -16.20
N PRO A 175 -4.62 -4.26 -16.00
CA PRO A 175 -4.76 -5.20 -14.91
C PRO A 175 -3.91 -6.45 -15.18
N VAL A 176 -3.15 -6.90 -14.18
CA VAL A 176 -2.33 -8.12 -14.27
C VAL A 176 -2.79 -9.12 -13.23
N ARG A 177 -3.38 -10.23 -13.70
CA ARG A 177 -3.67 -11.40 -12.88
C ARG A 177 -2.43 -12.26 -12.77
N ILE A 178 -1.97 -12.54 -11.55
CA ILE A 178 -0.93 -13.53 -11.28
C ILE A 178 -1.52 -14.60 -10.39
N SER A 179 -1.65 -15.83 -10.91
CA SER A 179 -1.91 -17.01 -10.09
C SER A 179 -0.57 -17.69 -9.78
N ALA A 180 -0.18 -17.75 -8.52
CA ALA A 180 0.94 -18.58 -8.11
C ALA A 180 0.50 -20.05 -8.10
N ARG A 181 1.09 -20.89 -8.96
CA ARG A 181 1.04 -22.35 -8.79
C ARG A 181 2.16 -22.75 -7.84
N SER A 182 1.82 -23.45 -6.77
CA SER A 182 2.76 -24.14 -5.90
C SER A 182 3.39 -25.32 -6.64
N GLY A 183 4.73 -25.34 -6.69
CA GLY A 183 5.55 -26.52 -6.95
C GLY A 183 6.20 -26.98 -5.66
#